data_AF-A0A963Q4I5-F1
#
_entry.id   AF-A0A963Q4I5-F1
#
_cell.length_a   1.000
_cell.length_b   1.000
_cell.length_c   1.000
_cell.angle_alpha   90.00
_cell.angle_beta   90.00
_cell.angle_gamma   90.00
#
_symmetry.space_group_name_H-M   'P 1'
#
loop_
_entity.id
_entity.type
_entity.pdbx_description
1 polymer ?
#
loop_
_entity_poly.entity_id
_entity_poly.type
_entity_poly.pdbx_seq_one_letter_code
_entity_poly.pdbx_strand_id
1 'polypeptide(L)'
;MKLHLRINPLWVVLLALPLALVVWFKVAVAVSAFNPSDQPVGYVAQDEMTSYNLKSGNEFLFRGHYEREYWSGGLLAYPADKLGNVDTAAPAWDTAEALELQDWDTGRFIATMKDDGTAVPFRLANLSAAQQAHFGGSIALVNYLRGDRDDEGSPYRIRGTVLGDIIHSRPLYVHDATNPTLFVGANDGMLHAINAATPIAGTGIGGTERWAYVPSMLLPKLKNLAVTPYVHDYYVDGQINVAHVDGGAQRILVGGLGAGGKGLYALDISGSAGLTAAAESDVAAKVLWEISPTKVKYASPTTANAYVNLGYTYGTITIARMDVSGTATDVVIVGNGYNDGLGSYSDCTHATPTYANCGGDYAARLFVINAITGQLVKSIKAGGSATAAQPNGLSTPAAIDTNGDGLVDRVYAGDLNGTMWKFDLSAGTSTALLTTSPAQAITTTPAVAIHPEGGYMVNFATGKMLVTADTTDSSVHYAYGVWDPATARSNAAMLTQTL
;
A
#
# COMPACT_ATOMS: atom_id res chain seq x y z
N MET A 1 49.17 1.97 80.53
CA MET A 1 48.31 3.08 80.07
C MET A 1 48.06 2.92 78.57
N LYS A 2 46.93 2.33 78.19
CA LYS A 2 46.25 2.53 76.89
C LYS A 2 44.87 1.87 76.97
N LEU A 3 43.88 2.77 77.00
CA LEU A 3 42.44 2.58 77.01
C LEU A 3 42.00 1.65 75.86
N HIS A 4 41.09 0.70 76.11
CA HIS A 4 40.23 0.16 75.06
C HIS A 4 38.77 0.34 75.51
N LEU A 5 38.15 1.38 74.94
CA LEU A 5 36.74 1.70 75.04
C LEU A 5 35.91 0.56 74.44
N ARG A 6 34.89 0.12 75.19
CA ARG A 6 33.74 -0.63 74.64
C ARG A 6 32.78 0.39 74.03
N ILE A 7 32.45 0.24 72.75
CA ILE A 7 31.43 1.04 72.08
C ILE A 7 30.15 0.20 71.96
N ASN A 8 29.03 0.82 72.36
CA ASN A 8 27.66 0.29 72.37
C ASN A 8 27.10 0.13 70.93
N PRO A 9 26.26 -0.89 70.65
CA PRO A 9 25.69 -1.11 69.33
C PRO A 9 24.43 -0.26 69.17
N LEU A 10 24.58 1.01 68.79
CA LEU A 10 23.42 1.87 68.48
C LEU A 10 23.61 2.78 67.26
N TRP A 11 24.63 2.51 66.44
CA TRP A 11 24.89 3.28 65.21
C TRP A 11 25.27 2.34 64.07
N VAL A 12 24.30 1.58 63.58
CA VAL A 12 24.32 0.96 62.24
C VAL A 12 22.96 1.22 61.59
N VAL A 13 22.66 2.49 61.37
CA VAL A 13 21.56 2.94 60.51
C VAL A 13 22.06 4.14 59.72
N LEU A 14 22.94 3.91 58.76
CA LEU A 14 23.22 4.83 57.64
C LEU A 14 24.27 4.14 56.75
N LEU A 15 24.05 4.14 55.44
CA LEU A 15 24.81 3.45 54.39
C LEU A 15 24.44 1.99 54.09
N ALA A 16 23.22 1.77 53.60
CA ALA A 16 22.96 0.77 52.57
C ALA A 16 21.61 1.06 51.90
N LEU A 17 21.56 2.05 51.01
CA LEU A 17 20.53 2.23 49.98
C LEU A 17 20.90 3.44 49.10
N PRO A 18 21.46 3.24 47.90
CA PRO A 18 20.86 3.80 46.72
C PRO A 18 19.92 2.73 46.20
N LEU A 19 18.63 2.98 46.39
CA LEU A 19 17.59 2.36 45.60
C LEU A 19 17.95 2.64 44.14
N ALA A 20 18.54 1.66 43.44
CA ALA A 20 18.68 1.71 42.00
C ALA A 20 17.26 1.58 41.45
N LEU A 21 16.54 2.70 41.45
CA LEU A 21 15.40 2.92 40.57
C LEU A 21 16.00 2.94 39.16
N VAL A 22 16.29 1.77 38.61
CA VAL A 22 16.47 1.63 37.17
C VAL A 22 15.08 1.86 36.60
N VAL A 23 14.75 3.15 36.44
CA VAL A 23 13.79 3.57 35.45
C VAL A 23 14.43 3.11 34.15
N TRP A 24 14.03 1.93 33.68
CA TRP A 24 14.16 1.60 32.28
C TRP A 24 13.36 2.69 31.59
N PHE A 25 14.05 3.74 31.16
CA PHE A 25 13.51 4.62 30.15
C PHE A 25 13.19 3.67 29.00
N LYS A 26 11.89 3.43 28.80
CA LYS A 26 11.37 2.90 27.55
C LYS A 26 11.72 3.96 26.52
N VAL A 27 12.95 3.92 26.01
CA VAL A 27 13.30 4.66 24.80
C VAL A 27 12.63 3.86 23.71
N ALA A 28 11.32 4.08 23.55
CA ALA A 28 10.67 3.77 22.30
C ALA A 28 11.49 4.51 21.24
N VAL A 29 12.10 3.75 20.32
CA VAL A 29 12.65 4.36 19.11
C VAL A 29 11.43 4.64 18.25
N ALA A 30 10.70 5.69 18.61
CA ALA A 30 9.55 6.15 17.84
C ALA A 30 10.04 6.44 16.42
N VAL A 31 9.29 5.97 15.43
CA VAL A 31 9.62 6.24 14.03
C VAL A 31 9.48 7.75 13.82
N SER A 32 10.56 8.41 13.39
CA SER A 32 10.48 9.80 12.98
C SER A 32 9.67 9.90 11.69
N ALA A 33 9.09 11.08 11.43
CA ALA A 33 8.62 11.41 10.09
C ALA A 33 9.70 11.07 9.05
N PHE A 34 9.29 10.52 7.90
CA PHE A 34 10.20 10.14 6.83
C PHE A 34 9.75 10.70 5.48
N ASN A 35 10.68 10.80 4.55
CA ASN A 35 10.41 11.16 3.17
C ASN A 35 10.32 9.88 2.31
N PRO A 36 9.14 9.53 1.77
CA PRO A 36 9.00 8.33 0.94
C PRO A 36 9.91 8.28 -0.28
N SER A 37 10.29 9.43 -0.86
CA SER A 37 11.23 9.48 -1.99
C SER A 37 12.64 9.02 -1.61
N ASP A 38 12.99 9.03 -0.33
CA ASP A 38 14.28 8.53 0.18
C ASP A 38 14.21 7.06 0.62
N GLN A 39 13.09 6.37 0.35
CA GLN A 39 12.93 4.97 0.71
C GLN A 39 13.96 4.12 -0.07
N PRO A 40 14.63 3.16 0.61
CA PRO A 40 15.64 2.34 -0.03
C PRO A 40 15.04 1.46 -1.13
N VAL A 41 15.64 1.56 -2.32
CA VAL A 41 15.36 0.66 -3.44
C VAL A 41 16.19 -0.60 -3.25
N GLY A 42 15.54 -1.76 -3.22
CA GLY A 42 16.23 -3.04 -3.00
C GLY A 42 15.32 -4.26 -2.86
N TYR A 43 14.04 -4.04 -2.60
CA TYR A 43 13.01 -5.07 -2.62
C TYR A 43 12.22 -4.99 -3.92
N VAL A 44 12.00 -6.13 -4.57
CA VAL A 44 11.02 -6.27 -5.65
C VAL A 44 9.83 -7.02 -5.05
N ALA A 45 8.62 -6.57 -5.37
CA ALA A 45 7.39 -7.22 -4.94
C ALA A 45 7.39 -8.73 -5.29
N GLN A 46 6.66 -9.50 -4.50
CA GLN A 46 6.53 -10.95 -4.71
C GLN A 46 6.08 -11.27 -6.14
N ASP A 47 6.68 -12.30 -6.74
CA ASP A 47 6.24 -12.81 -8.04
C ASP A 47 4.79 -13.34 -7.96
N GLU A 48 4.06 -13.21 -9.06
CA GLU A 48 2.69 -13.71 -9.20
C GLU A 48 2.66 -14.94 -10.12
N MET A 49 1.75 -15.89 -9.89
CA MET A 49 1.63 -17.07 -10.75
C MET A 49 0.23 -17.16 -11.34
N THR A 50 0.14 -17.72 -12.56
CA THR A 50 -1.17 -18.06 -13.15
C THR A 50 -1.95 -19.06 -12.29
N SER A 51 -1.24 -19.96 -11.60
CA SER A 51 -1.79 -20.96 -10.67
C SER A 51 -0.66 -21.53 -9.81
N TYR A 52 -0.93 -21.80 -8.54
CA TYR A 52 -0.02 -22.55 -7.66
C TYR A 52 -0.17 -24.07 -7.80
N ASN A 53 -1.21 -24.54 -8.49
CA ASN A 53 -1.34 -25.93 -8.89
C ASN A 53 -0.70 -26.11 -10.26
N LEU A 54 0.53 -26.64 -10.28
CA LEU A 54 1.37 -26.76 -11.48
C LEU A 54 1.12 -28.04 -12.29
N LYS A 55 0.05 -28.80 -12.01
CA LYS A 55 -0.15 -30.11 -12.65
C LYS A 55 -0.27 -30.03 -14.18
N SER A 56 -0.68 -28.89 -14.73
CA SER A 56 -0.82 -28.73 -16.17
C SER A 56 0.53 -28.55 -16.87
N GLY A 57 1.50 -27.92 -16.20
CA GLY A 57 2.82 -27.60 -16.76
C GLY A 57 2.79 -26.45 -17.76
N ASN A 58 1.69 -25.70 -17.78
CA ASN A 58 1.46 -24.55 -18.65
C ASN A 58 1.32 -23.26 -17.83
N GLU A 59 1.75 -23.30 -16.57
CA GLU A 59 1.70 -22.16 -15.67
C GLU A 59 2.86 -21.19 -15.95
N PHE A 60 2.65 -19.93 -15.59
CA PHE A 60 3.66 -18.88 -15.75
C PHE A 60 3.87 -18.14 -14.44
N LEU A 61 5.12 -17.77 -14.19
CA LEU A 61 5.56 -16.84 -13.16
C LEU A 61 5.70 -15.45 -13.80
N PHE A 62 5.05 -14.46 -13.21
CA PHE A 62 5.13 -13.07 -13.60
C PHE A 62 5.99 -12.30 -12.60
N ARG A 63 7.02 -11.63 -13.11
CA ARG A 63 8.01 -10.91 -12.30
C ARG A 63 8.16 -9.47 -12.77
N GLY A 64 7.89 -8.53 -11.86
CA GLY A 64 8.24 -7.13 -12.08
C GLY A 64 9.75 -6.92 -11.92
N HIS A 65 10.31 -5.92 -12.58
CA HIS A 65 11.71 -5.55 -12.39
C HIS A 65 11.94 -4.04 -12.53
N TYR A 66 13.13 -3.62 -12.11
CA TYR A 66 13.60 -2.25 -12.25
C TYR A 66 15.08 -2.21 -12.66
N GLU A 67 15.46 -1.14 -13.33
CA GLU A 67 16.81 -0.80 -13.77
C GLU A 67 17.12 0.62 -13.25
N ARG A 68 18.28 0.83 -12.61
CA ARG A 68 18.57 2.06 -11.85
C ARG A 68 19.17 3.20 -12.68
N GLU A 69 19.82 2.89 -13.80
CA GLU A 69 20.44 3.89 -14.68
C GLU A 69 19.38 4.82 -15.27
N TYR A 70 18.25 4.28 -15.72
CA TYR A 70 17.16 5.04 -16.33
C TYR A 70 15.85 5.02 -15.54
N TRP A 71 15.80 4.31 -14.40
CA TRP A 71 14.58 4.08 -13.64
C TRP A 71 13.47 3.52 -14.53
N SER A 72 13.86 2.49 -15.25
CA SER A 72 13.05 1.78 -16.24
C SER A 72 12.63 0.44 -15.66
N GLY A 73 11.52 -0.11 -16.13
CA GLY A 73 11.02 -1.39 -15.66
C GLY A 73 10.26 -2.16 -16.70
N GLY A 74 9.79 -3.33 -16.27
CA GLY A 74 9.03 -4.26 -17.08
C GLY A 74 8.44 -5.39 -16.27
N LEU A 75 7.53 -6.12 -16.90
CA LEU A 75 6.93 -7.34 -16.37
C LEU A 75 7.27 -8.50 -17.30
N LEU A 76 7.98 -9.48 -16.76
CA LEU A 76 8.46 -10.66 -17.47
C LEU A 76 7.59 -11.86 -17.14
N ALA A 77 7.29 -12.68 -18.14
CA ALA A 77 6.59 -13.95 -17.96
C ALA A 77 7.51 -15.13 -18.21
N TYR A 78 7.70 -15.96 -17.19
CA TYR A 78 8.53 -17.16 -17.28
C TYR A 78 7.67 -18.41 -17.21
N PRO A 79 7.85 -19.38 -18.12
CA PRO A 79 7.13 -20.64 -18.04
C PRO A 79 7.57 -21.44 -16.82
N ALA A 80 6.61 -22.10 -16.17
CA ALA A 80 6.80 -23.00 -15.03
C ALA A 80 6.32 -24.40 -15.39
N ASP A 81 7.16 -25.41 -15.19
CA ASP A 81 6.82 -26.80 -15.49
C ASP A 81 6.08 -27.50 -14.33
N LYS A 82 5.68 -28.76 -14.55
CA LYS A 82 4.95 -29.58 -13.56
C LYS A 82 5.73 -29.91 -12.30
N LEU A 83 7.04 -29.74 -12.32
CA LEU A 83 7.94 -29.98 -11.20
C LEU A 83 8.24 -28.68 -10.44
N GLY A 84 7.75 -27.53 -10.92
CA GLY A 84 8.03 -26.22 -10.35
C GLY A 84 9.34 -25.60 -10.81
N ASN A 85 9.96 -26.12 -11.87
CA ASN A 85 11.12 -25.45 -12.47
C ASN A 85 10.62 -24.25 -13.28
N VAL A 86 11.25 -23.09 -13.07
CA VAL A 86 10.98 -21.86 -13.82
C VAL A 86 12.16 -21.58 -14.74
N ASP A 87 11.91 -21.43 -16.04
CA ASP A 87 12.95 -21.04 -17.00
C ASP A 87 13.15 -19.51 -16.96
N THR A 88 14.01 -19.05 -16.04
CA THR A 88 14.31 -17.61 -15.91
C THR A 88 15.26 -17.08 -16.98
N ALA A 89 15.80 -17.94 -17.86
CA ALA A 89 16.72 -17.53 -18.92
C ALA A 89 16.00 -17.12 -20.21
N ALA A 90 14.77 -17.61 -20.41
CA ALA A 90 13.97 -17.34 -21.60
C ALA A 90 12.55 -16.90 -21.20
N PRO A 91 12.33 -15.60 -20.92
CA PRO A 91 10.98 -15.09 -20.73
C PRO A 91 10.17 -15.30 -22.02
N ALA A 92 8.91 -15.72 -21.88
CA ALA A 92 7.99 -15.89 -23.00
C ALA A 92 7.57 -14.54 -23.60
N TRP A 93 7.57 -13.48 -22.80
CA TRP A 93 7.39 -12.10 -23.23
C TRP A 93 7.90 -11.13 -22.15
N ASP A 94 8.23 -9.92 -22.59
CA ASP A 94 8.50 -8.74 -21.76
C ASP A 94 7.51 -7.64 -22.11
N THR A 95 6.84 -7.10 -21.10
CA THR A 95 5.91 -5.98 -21.27
C THR A 95 6.61 -4.71 -21.73
N ALA A 96 7.85 -4.46 -21.28
CA ALA A 96 8.60 -3.28 -21.70
C ALA A 96 8.85 -3.30 -23.21
N GLU A 97 9.33 -4.43 -23.73
CA GLU A 97 9.54 -4.63 -25.18
C GLU A 97 8.22 -4.53 -25.96
N ALA A 98 7.15 -5.15 -25.45
CA ALA A 98 5.85 -5.11 -26.12
C ALA A 98 5.28 -3.68 -26.18
N LEU A 99 5.46 -2.90 -25.11
CA LEU A 99 4.97 -1.53 -25.02
C LEU A 99 5.73 -0.57 -25.96
N GLU A 100 7.04 -0.76 -26.16
CA GLU A 100 7.83 0.03 -27.13
C GLU A 100 7.37 -0.18 -28.58
N LEU A 101 6.74 -1.33 -28.86
CA LEU A 101 6.16 -1.63 -30.18
C LEU A 101 4.72 -1.11 -30.31
N GLN A 102 4.07 -0.71 -29.22
CA GLN A 102 2.72 -0.16 -29.24
C GLN A 102 2.77 1.33 -29.57
N ASP A 103 1.91 1.74 -30.51
CA ASP A 103 1.74 3.15 -30.85
C ASP A 103 1.22 3.93 -29.64
N TRP A 104 1.97 4.93 -29.18
CA TRP A 104 1.64 5.69 -27.97
C TRP A 104 0.33 6.49 -28.09
N ASP A 105 -0.03 6.88 -29.33
CA ASP A 105 -1.20 7.71 -29.61
C ASP A 105 -2.47 6.86 -29.75
N THR A 106 -2.44 5.85 -30.61
CA THR A 106 -3.62 5.06 -31.03
C THR A 106 -3.63 3.65 -30.45
N GLY A 107 -2.49 3.13 -30.01
CA GLY A 107 -2.33 1.78 -29.45
C GLY A 107 -2.41 1.72 -27.92
N ARG A 108 -2.19 2.84 -27.22
CA ARG A 108 -2.32 2.94 -25.76
C ARG A 108 -3.59 3.67 -25.35
N PHE A 109 -4.44 2.98 -24.59
CA PHE A 109 -5.67 3.56 -24.05
C PHE A 109 -5.48 3.96 -22.59
N ILE A 110 -5.41 5.27 -22.32
CA ILE A 110 -5.06 5.79 -21.00
C ILE A 110 -6.16 6.75 -20.53
N ALA A 111 -6.64 6.57 -19.30
CA ALA A 111 -7.60 7.48 -18.67
C ALA A 111 -7.12 8.00 -17.32
N THR A 112 -7.73 9.09 -16.88
CA THR A 112 -7.55 9.70 -15.57
C THR A 112 -8.87 10.30 -15.08
N MET A 113 -8.88 10.94 -13.92
CA MET A 113 -10.03 11.66 -13.37
C MET A 113 -9.79 13.18 -13.38
N LYS A 114 -10.82 13.97 -13.69
CA LYS A 114 -10.80 15.42 -13.52
C LYS A 114 -11.00 15.82 -12.06
N ASP A 115 -10.67 17.06 -11.75
CA ASP A 115 -10.94 17.72 -10.47
C ASP A 115 -12.44 17.91 -10.13
N ASP A 116 -13.34 17.56 -11.06
CA ASP A 116 -14.79 17.48 -10.85
C ASP A 116 -15.31 16.05 -10.62
N GLY A 117 -14.41 15.05 -10.59
CA GLY A 117 -14.74 13.64 -10.40
C GLY A 117 -15.14 12.89 -11.67
N THR A 118 -15.17 13.54 -12.82
CA THR A 118 -15.46 12.91 -14.12
C THR A 118 -14.21 12.23 -14.66
N ALA A 119 -14.30 10.96 -15.00
CA ALA A 119 -13.22 10.25 -15.67
C ALA A 119 -13.13 10.64 -17.15
N VAL A 120 -11.90 10.80 -17.66
CA VAL A 120 -11.62 11.28 -19.02
C VAL A 120 -10.37 10.59 -19.59
N PRO A 121 -10.21 10.57 -20.93
CA PRO A 121 -8.93 10.22 -21.54
C PRO A 121 -7.77 11.07 -20.99
N PHE A 122 -6.61 10.46 -20.78
CA PHE A 122 -5.40 11.16 -20.34
C PHE A 122 -4.76 11.89 -21.54
N ARG A 123 -5.43 12.95 -21.97
CA ARG A 123 -5.04 13.83 -23.08
C ARG A 123 -5.13 15.25 -22.58
N LEU A 124 -4.18 16.12 -22.93
CA LEU A 124 -4.18 17.50 -22.45
C LEU A 124 -5.55 18.19 -22.69
N ALA A 125 -6.13 18.01 -23.87
CA ALA A 125 -7.41 18.61 -24.24
C ALA A 125 -8.62 18.12 -23.41
N ASN A 126 -8.51 16.96 -22.76
CA ASN A 126 -9.56 16.38 -21.94
C ASN A 126 -9.43 16.73 -20.45
N LEU A 127 -8.28 17.26 -20.02
CA LEU A 127 -8.02 17.67 -18.64
C LEU A 127 -8.68 19.01 -18.31
N SER A 128 -8.96 19.25 -17.03
CA SER A 128 -9.42 20.57 -16.55
C SER A 128 -8.34 21.64 -16.76
N ALA A 129 -8.71 22.92 -16.76
CA ALA A 129 -7.73 24.01 -16.88
C ALA A 129 -6.67 23.98 -15.75
N ALA A 130 -7.08 23.61 -14.53
CA ALA A 130 -6.16 23.47 -13.40
C ALA A 130 -5.18 22.31 -13.60
N GLN A 131 -5.67 21.18 -14.13
CA GLN A 131 -4.84 20.03 -14.43
C GLN A 131 -3.88 20.28 -15.61
N GLN A 132 -4.34 20.95 -16.66
CA GLN A 132 -3.47 21.36 -17.78
C GLN A 132 -2.32 22.26 -17.31
N ALA A 133 -2.56 23.11 -16.30
CA ALA A 133 -1.53 23.97 -15.72
C ALA A 133 -0.40 23.18 -15.04
N HIS A 134 -0.65 21.96 -14.55
CA HIS A 134 0.43 21.09 -14.04
C HIS A 134 1.46 20.73 -15.11
N PHE A 135 1.04 20.68 -16.38
CA PHE A 135 1.89 20.38 -17.54
C PHE A 135 2.32 21.63 -18.31
N GLY A 136 2.05 22.83 -17.77
CA GLY A 136 2.29 24.10 -18.46
C GLY A 136 1.50 24.26 -19.76
N GLY A 137 0.41 23.49 -19.95
CA GLY A 137 -0.32 23.43 -21.21
C GLY A 137 0.43 22.73 -22.35
N SER A 138 1.51 21.98 -22.07
CA SER A 138 2.30 21.29 -23.09
C SER A 138 1.65 19.97 -23.52
N ILE A 139 1.21 19.91 -24.78
CA ILE A 139 0.73 18.66 -25.39
C ILE A 139 1.89 17.66 -25.50
N ALA A 140 3.07 18.13 -25.90
CA ALA A 140 4.27 17.30 -26.02
C ALA A 140 4.64 16.61 -24.71
N LEU A 141 4.48 17.29 -23.56
CA LEU A 141 4.76 16.69 -22.26
C LEU A 141 3.75 15.59 -21.91
N VAL A 142 2.47 15.80 -22.20
CA VAL A 142 1.46 14.75 -21.99
C VAL A 142 1.69 13.58 -22.94
N ASN A 143 2.03 13.83 -24.21
CA ASN A 143 2.38 12.78 -25.17
C ASN A 143 3.61 11.99 -24.72
N TYR A 144 4.65 12.67 -24.22
CA TYR A 144 5.83 12.03 -23.65
C TYR A 144 5.47 11.07 -22.52
N LEU A 145 4.62 11.50 -21.58
CA LEU A 145 4.12 10.66 -20.48
C LEU A 145 3.29 9.47 -20.98
N ARG A 146 2.62 9.61 -22.13
CA ARG A 146 1.90 8.52 -22.80
C ARG A 146 2.81 7.59 -23.61
N GLY A 147 4.10 7.90 -23.75
CA GLY A 147 5.08 7.05 -24.43
C GLY A 147 5.67 7.64 -25.72
N ASP A 148 5.32 8.86 -26.10
CA ASP A 148 5.99 9.56 -27.20
C ASP A 148 7.48 9.76 -26.85
N ARG A 149 8.35 9.52 -27.82
CA ARG A 149 9.81 9.60 -27.68
C ARG A 149 10.44 10.71 -28.52
N ASP A 150 9.66 11.43 -29.33
CA ASP A 150 10.19 12.42 -30.30
C ASP A 150 11.05 13.53 -29.66
N ASP A 151 10.72 13.92 -28.43
CA ASP A 151 11.37 15.00 -27.68
C ASP A 151 12.38 14.51 -26.61
N GLU A 152 12.78 13.23 -26.67
CA GLU A 152 13.81 12.68 -25.79
C GLU A 152 15.22 13.20 -26.12
N GLY A 153 15.99 13.54 -25.09
CA GLY A 153 17.30 14.18 -25.21
C GLY A 153 17.23 15.71 -25.30
N SER A 154 16.09 16.27 -25.69
CA SER A 154 15.78 17.70 -25.57
C SER A 154 14.31 17.98 -25.96
N PRO A 155 13.47 18.55 -25.07
CA PRO A 155 13.74 18.96 -23.70
C PRO A 155 13.58 17.84 -22.66
N TYR A 156 13.11 16.65 -23.04
CA TYR A 156 12.79 15.59 -22.09
C TYR A 156 13.96 14.64 -21.88
N ARG A 157 14.01 13.99 -20.71
CA ARG A 157 15.01 12.96 -20.43
C ARG A 157 14.86 11.78 -21.40
N ILE A 158 15.99 11.15 -21.72
CA ILE A 158 16.01 9.86 -22.39
C ILE A 158 15.53 8.79 -21.39
N ARG A 159 14.66 7.89 -21.85
CA ARG A 159 14.20 6.72 -21.08
C ARG A 159 14.80 5.44 -21.63
N GLY A 160 15.13 4.50 -20.73
CA GLY A 160 15.45 3.13 -21.12
C GLY A 160 14.22 2.46 -21.71
N THR A 161 13.12 2.44 -20.96
CA THR A 161 11.80 1.95 -21.41
C THR A 161 10.70 2.99 -21.11
N VAL A 162 9.61 2.97 -21.88
CA VAL A 162 8.41 3.80 -21.62
C VAL A 162 7.76 3.41 -20.29
N LEU A 163 7.75 2.10 -19.97
CA LEU A 163 7.23 1.57 -18.72
C LEU A 163 8.17 1.89 -17.55
N GLY A 164 7.62 2.50 -16.51
CA GLY A 164 8.38 2.83 -15.31
C GLY A 164 8.85 1.60 -14.53
N ASP A 165 9.78 1.82 -13.60
CA ASP A 165 10.20 0.78 -12.67
C ASP A 165 9.03 0.24 -11.82
N ILE A 166 9.04 -1.08 -11.58
CA ILE A 166 8.08 -1.77 -10.70
C ILE A 166 8.86 -2.25 -9.46
N ILE A 167 8.64 -1.58 -8.33
CA ILE A 167 9.35 -1.85 -7.07
C ILE A 167 8.45 -2.55 -6.06
N HIS A 168 7.46 -1.85 -5.49
CA HIS A 168 6.62 -2.43 -4.41
C HIS A 168 5.24 -2.90 -4.87
N SER A 169 4.79 -2.50 -6.05
CA SER A 169 3.52 -2.96 -6.59
C SER A 169 3.62 -4.42 -7.01
N ARG A 170 2.79 -5.28 -6.42
CA ARG A 170 2.73 -6.70 -6.75
C ARG A 170 1.86 -6.90 -7.99
N PRO A 171 2.35 -7.58 -9.05
CA PRO A 171 1.48 -8.00 -10.15
C PRO A 171 0.33 -8.84 -9.62
N LEU A 172 -0.87 -8.66 -10.15
CA LEU A 172 -2.06 -9.42 -9.77
C LEU A 172 -2.69 -10.04 -11.00
N TYR A 173 -2.72 -11.38 -11.03
CA TYR A 173 -3.29 -12.12 -12.16
C TYR A 173 -4.80 -12.28 -12.01
N VAL A 174 -5.55 -11.79 -12.99
CA VAL A 174 -6.98 -12.04 -13.12
C VAL A 174 -7.18 -13.09 -14.20
N HIS A 175 -7.54 -14.30 -13.75
CA HIS A 175 -7.91 -15.38 -14.63
C HIS A 175 -9.24 -15.07 -15.34
N ASP A 176 -9.19 -15.05 -16.67
CA ASP A 176 -10.35 -14.97 -17.56
C ASP A 176 -10.06 -15.85 -18.77
N ALA A 177 -11.06 -16.61 -19.22
CA ALA A 177 -10.87 -17.59 -20.28
C ALA A 177 -10.56 -16.95 -21.65
N THR A 178 -10.96 -15.69 -21.86
CA THR A 178 -10.82 -14.98 -23.14
C THR A 178 -9.72 -13.92 -23.06
N ASN A 179 -9.68 -13.18 -21.97
CA ASN A 179 -8.81 -12.03 -21.76
C ASN A 179 -8.06 -12.14 -20.43
N PRO A 180 -7.18 -13.13 -20.25
CA PRO A 180 -6.33 -13.18 -19.07
C PRO A 180 -5.52 -11.87 -18.98
N THR A 181 -5.53 -11.26 -17.79
CA THR A 181 -4.95 -9.93 -17.59
C THR A 181 -4.18 -9.86 -16.29
N LEU A 182 -3.03 -9.21 -16.33
CA LEU A 182 -2.25 -8.81 -15.16
C LEU A 182 -2.46 -7.35 -14.88
N PHE A 183 -2.60 -7.01 -13.61
CA PHE A 183 -2.60 -5.63 -13.14
C PHE A 183 -1.34 -5.35 -12.37
N VAL A 184 -0.70 -4.22 -12.62
CA VAL A 184 0.49 -3.80 -11.86
C VAL A 184 0.62 -2.27 -11.89
N GLY A 185 0.99 -1.68 -10.76
CA GLY A 185 1.36 -0.27 -10.68
C GLY A 185 2.83 -0.06 -11.04
N ALA A 186 3.14 1.02 -11.74
CA ALA A 186 4.50 1.39 -12.09
C ALA A 186 4.81 2.86 -11.75
N ASN A 187 6.11 3.15 -11.62
CA ASN A 187 6.61 4.48 -11.29
C ASN A 187 6.71 5.45 -12.49
N ASP A 188 6.06 5.12 -13.60
CA ASP A 188 5.72 6.07 -14.68
C ASP A 188 4.39 6.81 -14.42
N GLY A 189 3.70 6.48 -13.33
CA GLY A 189 2.47 7.16 -12.95
C GLY A 189 1.21 6.34 -13.09
N MET A 190 1.27 5.11 -13.59
CA MET A 190 0.08 4.38 -14.02
C MET A 190 -0.10 3.02 -13.36
N LEU A 191 -1.36 2.61 -13.23
CA LEU A 191 -1.72 1.20 -13.19
C LEU A 191 -1.83 0.70 -14.63
N HIS A 192 -1.20 -0.43 -14.94
CA HIS A 192 -1.26 -1.07 -16.25
C HIS A 192 -2.10 -2.35 -16.19
N ALA A 193 -2.97 -2.53 -17.18
CA ALA A 193 -3.63 -3.79 -17.48
C ALA A 193 -2.90 -4.47 -18.64
N ILE A 194 -2.17 -5.54 -18.36
CA ILE A 194 -1.30 -6.22 -19.32
C ILE A 194 -1.97 -7.51 -19.80
N ASN A 195 -1.88 -7.78 -21.11
CA ASN A 195 -2.32 -9.04 -21.67
C ASN A 195 -1.46 -10.19 -21.13
N ALA A 196 -2.05 -10.99 -20.25
CA ALA A 196 -1.40 -12.16 -19.67
C ALA A 196 -1.59 -13.42 -20.53
N ALA A 197 -2.05 -13.29 -21.78
CA ALA A 197 -2.10 -14.40 -22.71
C ALA A 197 -0.70 -14.95 -22.87
N THR A 198 -0.55 -16.21 -22.55
CA THR A 198 0.69 -16.93 -22.80
C THR A 198 0.57 -17.62 -24.15
N PRO A 199 1.68 -17.92 -24.84
CA PRO A 199 1.66 -18.70 -26.08
C PRO A 199 1.20 -20.16 -25.86
N ILE A 200 0.05 -20.40 -25.24
CA ILE A 200 -0.62 -21.69 -25.27
C ILE A 200 -1.33 -21.74 -26.62
N ALA A 201 -0.64 -22.32 -27.61
CA ALA A 201 -1.15 -22.65 -28.94
C ALA A 201 -1.79 -21.48 -29.73
N GLY A 202 -0.97 -20.48 -30.10
CA GLY A 202 -1.03 -19.95 -31.47
C GLY A 202 -1.82 -18.66 -31.77
N THR A 203 -2.30 -17.85 -30.82
CA THR A 203 -3.01 -16.59 -31.19
C THR A 203 -2.81 -15.36 -30.27
N GLY A 204 -1.74 -15.25 -29.49
CA GLY A 204 -1.54 -14.05 -28.65
C GLY A 204 -0.08 -13.65 -28.47
N ILE A 205 0.22 -12.36 -28.68
CA ILE A 205 1.43 -11.71 -28.17
C ILE A 205 1.10 -11.32 -26.73
N GLY A 206 1.56 -12.10 -25.77
CA GLY A 206 1.49 -11.71 -24.35
C GLY A 206 2.36 -10.49 -24.09
N GLY A 207 2.13 -9.80 -22.97
CA GLY A 207 2.90 -8.62 -22.57
C GLY A 207 2.41 -7.29 -23.16
N THR A 208 1.52 -7.28 -24.15
CA THR A 208 0.95 -6.02 -24.67
C THR A 208 0.07 -5.33 -23.64
N GLU A 209 0.19 -4.01 -23.47
CA GLU A 209 -0.70 -3.23 -22.62
C GLU A 209 -2.10 -3.16 -23.25
N ARG A 210 -3.14 -3.49 -22.48
CA ARG A 210 -4.55 -3.40 -22.88
C ARG A 210 -5.12 -2.02 -22.61
N TRP A 211 -4.74 -1.42 -21.49
CA TRP A 211 -5.07 -0.05 -21.08
C TRP A 211 -4.27 0.32 -19.83
N ALA A 212 -4.22 1.60 -19.52
CA ALA A 212 -3.63 2.11 -18.28
C ALA A 212 -4.50 3.18 -17.62
N TYR A 213 -4.38 3.31 -16.30
CA TYR A 213 -5.06 4.33 -15.51
C TYR A 213 -4.05 5.18 -14.76
N VAL A 214 -4.16 6.50 -14.89
CA VAL A 214 -3.34 7.49 -14.17
C VAL A 214 -4.16 8.03 -13.00
N PRO A 215 -3.82 7.68 -11.74
CA PRO A 215 -4.50 8.27 -10.60
C PRO A 215 -4.32 9.79 -10.57
N SER A 216 -5.41 10.55 -10.52
CA SER A 216 -5.32 11.98 -10.81
C SER A 216 -4.60 12.78 -9.72
N MET A 217 -4.51 12.20 -8.52
CA MET A 217 -3.69 12.66 -7.40
C MET A 217 -2.20 12.81 -7.73
N LEU A 218 -1.72 12.11 -8.77
CA LEU A 218 -0.33 12.13 -9.20
C LEU A 218 -0.04 13.14 -10.32
N LEU A 219 -1.07 13.68 -10.99
CA LEU A 219 -0.90 14.63 -12.12
C LEU A 219 0.06 15.80 -11.82
N PRO A 220 0.03 16.44 -10.63
CA PRO A 220 0.96 17.54 -10.33
C PRO A 220 2.44 17.16 -10.37
N LYS A 221 2.73 15.87 -10.15
CA LYS A 221 4.07 15.31 -10.01
C LYS A 221 4.59 14.70 -11.31
N LEU A 222 3.72 14.20 -12.20
CA LEU A 222 4.11 13.49 -13.42
C LEU A 222 5.10 14.25 -14.31
N LYS A 223 5.02 15.59 -14.36
CA LYS A 223 6.00 16.40 -15.12
C LYS A 223 7.46 16.12 -14.73
N ASN A 224 7.71 15.69 -13.50
CA ASN A 224 9.05 15.40 -12.99
C ASN A 224 9.67 14.19 -13.72
N LEU A 225 8.84 13.29 -14.27
CA LEU A 225 9.30 12.17 -15.10
C LEU A 225 9.99 12.61 -16.38
N ALA A 226 9.84 13.85 -16.83
CA ALA A 226 10.48 14.35 -18.05
C ALA A 226 11.78 15.12 -17.79
N VAL A 227 12.11 15.40 -16.52
CA VAL A 227 13.22 16.30 -16.14
C VAL A 227 14.58 15.61 -16.26
N THR A 228 15.60 16.35 -16.72
CA THR A 228 17.01 15.93 -16.75
C THR A 228 17.87 16.82 -15.85
N PRO A 229 18.70 16.28 -14.93
CA PRO A 229 18.76 14.86 -14.57
C PRO A 229 17.50 14.43 -13.82
N TYR A 230 17.06 13.20 -14.06
CA TYR A 230 15.94 12.63 -13.34
C TYR A 230 16.37 12.22 -11.93
N VAL A 231 15.57 12.62 -10.94
CA VAL A 231 15.66 12.11 -9.58
C VAL A 231 14.49 11.18 -9.40
N HIS A 232 14.76 9.92 -9.06
CA HIS A 232 13.73 8.92 -8.88
C HIS A 232 12.72 9.36 -7.83
N ASP A 233 11.48 9.04 -8.11
CA ASP A 233 10.39 9.23 -7.19
C ASP A 233 9.33 8.16 -7.44
N TYR A 234 8.52 7.90 -6.43
CA TYR A 234 7.50 6.87 -6.50
C TYR A 234 6.18 7.44 -7.02
N TYR A 235 5.37 6.62 -7.68
CA TYR A 235 4.06 7.03 -8.22
C TYR A 235 2.96 6.02 -7.87
N VAL A 236 2.67 5.06 -8.76
CA VAL A 236 1.72 3.97 -8.46
C VAL A 236 2.51 2.78 -7.93
N ASP A 237 3.02 2.94 -6.72
CA ASP A 237 3.95 1.98 -6.10
C ASP A 237 3.26 1.07 -5.06
N GLY A 238 2.03 1.42 -4.68
CA GLY A 238 1.29 0.69 -3.66
C GLY A 238 0.78 -0.68 -4.12
N GLN A 239 0.27 -1.42 -3.14
CA GLN A 239 -0.37 -2.69 -3.39
C GLN A 239 -1.74 -2.52 -4.05
N ILE A 240 -2.16 -3.55 -4.77
CA ILE A 240 -3.47 -3.68 -5.38
C ILE A 240 -4.16 -4.95 -4.87
N ASN A 241 -5.49 -4.94 -4.84
CA ASN A 241 -6.27 -6.14 -4.64
C ASN A 241 -7.52 -6.14 -5.52
N VAL A 242 -7.98 -7.33 -5.88
CA VAL A 242 -9.16 -7.56 -6.70
C VAL A 242 -10.11 -8.48 -5.96
N ALA A 243 -11.39 -8.13 -5.94
CA ALA A 243 -12.43 -8.99 -5.40
C ALA A 243 -13.73 -8.86 -6.18
N HIS A 244 -14.54 -9.91 -6.10
CA HIS A 244 -15.93 -9.83 -6.51
C HIS A 244 -16.76 -9.20 -5.39
N VAL A 245 -17.64 -8.28 -5.76
CA VAL A 245 -18.53 -7.52 -4.89
C VAL A 245 -19.95 -7.56 -5.47
N ASP A 246 -20.94 -7.00 -4.78
CA ASP A 246 -22.34 -6.99 -5.20
C ASP A 246 -22.86 -8.40 -5.49
N GLY A 247 -22.63 -9.31 -4.53
CA GLY A 247 -23.04 -10.72 -4.65
C GLY A 247 -22.34 -11.50 -5.78
N GLY A 248 -21.25 -10.97 -6.33
CA GLY A 248 -20.52 -11.59 -7.43
C GLY A 248 -20.77 -10.96 -8.81
N ALA A 249 -21.71 -10.01 -8.90
CA ALA A 249 -22.05 -9.36 -10.16
C ALA A 249 -20.95 -8.42 -10.66
N GLN A 250 -20.21 -7.82 -9.73
CA GLN A 250 -19.13 -6.90 -10.05
C GLN A 250 -17.78 -7.44 -9.59
N ARG A 251 -16.72 -7.10 -10.32
CA ARG A 251 -15.32 -7.33 -9.92
C ARG A 251 -14.62 -5.98 -9.90
N ILE A 252 -14.12 -5.59 -8.73
CA ILE A 252 -13.41 -4.32 -8.58
C ILE A 252 -11.94 -4.57 -8.30
N LEU A 253 -11.11 -3.65 -8.79
CA LEU A 253 -9.71 -3.49 -8.42
C LEU A 253 -9.61 -2.26 -7.53
N VAL A 254 -8.93 -2.39 -6.40
CA VAL A 254 -8.62 -1.27 -5.52
C VAL A 254 -7.11 -1.20 -5.35
N GLY A 255 -6.54 -0.01 -5.48
CA GLY A 255 -5.11 0.22 -5.37
C GLY A 255 -4.76 1.38 -4.46
N GLY A 256 -3.61 1.26 -3.80
CA GLY A 256 -2.96 2.33 -3.06
C GLY A 256 -1.80 2.92 -3.85
N LEU A 257 -1.31 4.08 -3.42
CA LEU A 257 -0.17 4.75 -4.07
C LEU A 257 1.18 4.40 -3.43
N GLY A 258 1.19 3.70 -2.28
CA GLY A 258 2.43 3.32 -1.59
C GLY A 258 3.25 4.56 -1.24
N ALA A 259 4.52 4.57 -1.64
CA ALA A 259 5.40 5.73 -1.47
C ALA A 259 5.04 6.92 -2.37
N GLY A 260 4.31 6.71 -3.46
CA GLY A 260 4.10 7.75 -4.45
C GLY A 260 3.08 8.82 -4.07
N GLY A 261 2.19 8.52 -3.12
CA GLY A 261 1.23 9.49 -2.63
C GLY A 261 0.33 8.99 -1.52
N LYS A 262 -0.50 9.90 -1.02
CA LYS A 262 -1.53 9.62 -0.04
C LYS A 262 -2.86 9.48 -0.75
N GLY A 263 -3.26 8.25 -1.04
CA GLY A 263 -4.52 8.04 -1.73
C GLY A 263 -4.81 6.59 -2.07
N LEU A 264 -6.07 6.36 -2.38
CA LEU A 264 -6.60 5.11 -2.88
C LEU A 264 -7.40 5.37 -4.14
N TYR A 265 -7.50 4.38 -5.01
CA TYR A 265 -8.36 4.42 -6.19
C TYR A 265 -9.05 3.08 -6.38
N ALA A 266 -10.21 3.09 -7.02
CA ALA A 266 -10.91 1.87 -7.40
C ALA A 266 -11.41 1.92 -8.85
N LEU A 267 -11.34 0.76 -9.49
CA LEU A 267 -11.75 0.52 -10.86
C LEU A 267 -12.72 -0.66 -10.91
N ASP A 268 -13.77 -0.55 -11.71
CA ASP A 268 -14.63 -1.64 -12.12
C ASP A 268 -13.97 -2.40 -13.28
N ILE A 269 -13.60 -3.65 -13.01
CA ILE A 269 -13.01 -4.58 -13.98
C ILE A 269 -13.94 -5.78 -14.20
N SER A 270 -15.25 -5.56 -14.13
CA SER A 270 -16.28 -6.59 -14.26
C SER A 270 -16.31 -7.25 -15.63
N GLY A 271 -16.43 -8.58 -15.61
CA GLY A 271 -16.44 -9.41 -16.81
C GLY A 271 -15.21 -9.22 -17.70
N SER A 272 -15.24 -9.79 -18.90
CA SER A 272 -14.12 -9.65 -19.84
C SER A 272 -13.99 -8.23 -20.41
N ALA A 273 -15.10 -7.48 -20.50
CA ALA A 273 -15.11 -6.09 -20.97
C ALA A 273 -14.35 -5.14 -20.02
N GLY A 274 -14.34 -5.43 -18.71
CA GLY A 274 -13.52 -4.71 -17.74
C GLY A 274 -12.02 -4.99 -17.86
N LEU A 275 -11.62 -6.04 -18.58
CA LEU A 275 -10.22 -6.42 -18.77
C LEU A 275 -9.62 -5.85 -20.06
N THR A 276 -10.43 -5.36 -20.99
CA THR A 276 -10.01 -4.80 -22.28
C THR A 276 -10.50 -3.37 -22.47
N ALA A 277 -9.94 -2.69 -23.47
CA ALA A 277 -10.43 -1.42 -23.98
C ALA A 277 -10.26 -1.36 -25.50
N ALA A 278 -11.20 -0.71 -26.18
CA ALA A 278 -11.09 -0.37 -27.59
C ALA A 278 -10.95 1.15 -27.81
N ALA A 279 -11.26 1.94 -26.77
CA ALA A 279 -11.03 3.38 -26.72
C ALA A 279 -10.77 3.84 -25.28
N GLU A 280 -10.21 5.05 -25.13
CA GLU A 280 -9.92 5.65 -23.83
C GLU A 280 -11.19 5.93 -23.00
N SER A 281 -12.33 6.13 -23.66
CA SER A 281 -13.63 6.23 -22.98
C SER A 281 -14.03 4.93 -22.26
N ASP A 282 -13.60 3.77 -22.78
CA ASP A 282 -13.85 2.49 -22.13
C ASP A 282 -13.02 2.36 -20.85
N VAL A 283 -11.84 2.97 -20.82
CA VAL A 283 -10.99 3.01 -19.62
C VAL A 283 -11.58 3.99 -18.61
N ALA A 284 -12.00 5.17 -19.06
CA ALA A 284 -12.67 6.15 -18.21
C ALA A 284 -13.94 5.59 -17.54
N ALA A 285 -14.72 4.78 -18.25
CA ALA A 285 -15.92 4.14 -17.70
C ALA A 285 -15.64 3.13 -16.58
N LYS A 286 -14.41 2.64 -16.45
CA LYS A 286 -14.00 1.73 -15.38
C LYS A 286 -13.77 2.46 -14.05
N VAL A 287 -13.59 3.79 -14.05
CA VAL A 287 -13.16 4.50 -12.84
C VAL A 287 -14.33 4.69 -11.87
N LEU A 288 -14.24 4.10 -10.67
CA LEU A 288 -15.28 4.21 -9.65
C LEU A 288 -15.09 5.46 -8.79
N TRP A 289 -13.93 5.53 -8.12
CA TRP A 289 -13.60 6.59 -7.18
C TRP A 289 -12.10 6.72 -6.96
N GLU A 290 -11.71 7.91 -6.52
CA GLU A 290 -10.40 8.22 -5.95
C GLU A 290 -10.60 8.84 -4.57
N ILE A 291 -9.76 8.48 -3.61
CA ILE A 291 -9.79 9.01 -2.25
C ILE A 291 -8.46 9.68 -1.98
N SER A 292 -8.51 10.96 -1.62
CA SER A 292 -7.41 11.73 -1.06
C SER A 292 -7.74 12.09 0.39
N PRO A 293 -6.82 12.70 1.15
CA PRO A 293 -7.12 13.13 2.51
C PRO A 293 -8.33 14.09 2.64
N THR A 294 -8.68 14.77 1.55
CA THR A 294 -9.66 15.86 1.52
C THR A 294 -10.84 15.60 0.60
N LYS A 295 -10.76 14.59 -0.28
CA LYS A 295 -11.76 14.34 -1.34
C LYS A 295 -12.11 12.87 -1.47
N VAL A 296 -13.36 12.61 -1.87
CA VAL A 296 -13.83 11.32 -2.36
C VAL A 296 -14.46 11.56 -3.72
N LYS A 297 -13.92 10.94 -4.77
CA LYS A 297 -14.31 11.18 -6.17
C LYS A 297 -14.29 12.68 -6.51
N TYR A 298 -13.28 13.40 -5.99
CA TYR A 298 -13.13 14.85 -6.09
C TYR A 298 -14.34 15.70 -5.60
N ALA A 299 -15.32 15.07 -4.96
CA ALA A 299 -16.38 15.71 -4.22
C ALA A 299 -16.03 15.80 -2.73
N SER A 300 -16.71 16.69 -2.02
CA SER A 300 -16.65 16.70 -0.56
C SER A 300 -17.19 15.37 -0.02
N PRO A 301 -16.47 14.70 0.90
CA PRO A 301 -16.99 13.48 1.52
C PRO A 301 -18.28 13.76 2.28
N THR A 302 -19.17 12.76 2.35
CA THR A 302 -20.43 12.88 3.11
C THR A 302 -20.18 13.17 4.58
N THR A 303 -19.13 12.55 5.13
CA THR A 303 -18.58 12.86 6.46
C THR A 303 -17.45 13.86 6.31
N ALA A 304 -17.60 15.05 6.91
CA ALA A 304 -16.53 16.06 6.92
C ALA A 304 -15.23 15.47 7.49
N ASN A 305 -14.10 15.74 6.83
CA ASN A 305 -12.77 15.25 7.22
C ASN A 305 -12.66 13.71 7.27
N ALA A 306 -13.51 12.97 6.54
CA ALA A 306 -13.54 11.51 6.53
C ALA A 306 -12.15 10.86 6.41
N TYR A 307 -11.30 11.41 5.55
CA TYR A 307 -10.00 10.85 5.21
C TYR A 307 -8.83 11.75 5.63
N VAL A 308 -9.05 12.73 6.51
CA VAL A 308 -8.00 13.69 6.90
C VAL A 308 -6.73 13.03 7.46
N ASN A 309 -6.89 11.82 8.01
CA ASN A 309 -5.83 10.98 8.55
C ASN A 309 -5.28 9.95 7.57
N LEU A 310 -5.61 10.04 6.29
CA LEU A 310 -5.02 9.18 5.26
C LEU A 310 -3.56 9.59 5.02
N GLY A 311 -2.67 8.63 5.18
CA GLY A 311 -1.24 8.74 4.93
C GLY A 311 -0.83 8.02 3.65
N TYR A 312 0.46 7.71 3.54
CA TYR A 312 1.01 6.90 2.45
C TYR A 312 0.57 5.45 2.63
N THR A 313 -0.18 4.92 1.67
CA THR A 313 -0.90 3.65 1.78
C THR A 313 -0.01 2.48 1.36
N TYR A 314 0.92 2.10 2.23
CA TYR A 314 1.82 0.95 2.04
C TYR A 314 1.17 -0.40 2.34
N GLY A 315 0.17 -0.42 3.22
CA GLY A 315 -0.45 -1.66 3.67
C GLY A 315 -1.23 -2.36 2.57
N THR A 316 -1.41 -3.68 2.69
CA THR A 316 -2.29 -4.43 1.78
C THR A 316 -3.73 -3.92 1.88
N ILE A 317 -4.46 -4.05 0.78
CA ILE A 317 -5.88 -3.73 0.69
C ILE A 317 -6.68 -5.00 0.95
N THR A 318 -7.58 -4.97 1.93
CA THR A 318 -8.53 -6.07 2.17
C THR A 318 -9.89 -5.67 1.64
N ILE A 319 -10.48 -6.51 0.77
CA ILE A 319 -11.86 -6.34 0.30
C ILE A 319 -12.67 -7.48 0.90
N ALA A 320 -13.71 -7.16 1.66
CA ALA A 320 -14.54 -8.13 2.36
C ALA A 320 -15.97 -7.61 2.52
N ARG A 321 -16.88 -8.45 3.01
CA ARG A 321 -18.22 -8.02 3.44
C ARG A 321 -18.25 -7.83 4.93
N MET A 322 -18.99 -6.85 5.41
CA MET A 322 -19.28 -6.68 6.83
C MET A 322 -20.74 -6.28 7.06
N ASP A 323 -21.22 -6.46 8.29
CA ASP A 323 -22.51 -5.90 8.68
C ASP A 323 -22.39 -4.38 8.93
N VAL A 324 -23.11 -3.60 8.12
CA VAL A 324 -23.31 -2.17 8.31
C VAL A 324 -24.78 -1.93 8.64
N SER A 325 -25.07 -1.83 9.95
CA SER A 325 -26.42 -1.54 10.46
C SER A 325 -27.50 -2.54 10.02
N GLY A 326 -27.20 -3.83 10.08
CA GLY A 326 -28.08 -4.93 9.67
C GLY A 326 -28.04 -5.27 8.17
N THR A 327 -27.11 -4.67 7.41
CA THR A 327 -26.98 -4.86 5.96
C THR A 327 -25.58 -5.33 5.61
N ALA A 328 -25.47 -6.52 5.00
CA ALA A 328 -24.23 -7.02 4.44
C ALA A 328 -23.73 -6.07 3.33
N THR A 329 -22.60 -5.40 3.56
CA THR A 329 -22.04 -4.39 2.67
C THR A 329 -20.62 -4.77 2.28
N ASP A 330 -20.29 -4.68 0.99
CA ASP A 330 -18.90 -4.81 0.51
C ASP A 330 -18.09 -3.58 0.93
N VAL A 331 -16.97 -3.84 1.60
CA VAL A 331 -16.09 -2.82 2.16
C VAL A 331 -14.63 -3.07 1.80
N VAL A 332 -13.90 -1.98 1.70
CA VAL A 332 -12.44 -1.94 1.68
C VAL A 332 -11.95 -1.63 3.08
N ILE A 333 -11.06 -2.46 3.61
CA ILE A 333 -10.45 -2.32 4.93
C ILE A 333 -8.95 -2.09 4.75
N VAL A 334 -8.47 -0.96 5.25
CA VAL A 334 -7.06 -0.56 5.16
C VAL A 334 -6.61 0.12 6.45
N GLY A 335 -5.33 -0.03 6.79
CA GLY A 335 -4.69 0.89 7.70
C GLY A 335 -4.58 2.27 7.07
N ASN A 336 -4.54 3.32 7.88
CA ASN A 336 -4.42 4.69 7.37
C ASN A 336 -3.08 4.97 6.69
N GLY A 337 -2.12 4.05 6.80
CA GLY A 337 -0.78 4.26 6.27
C GLY A 337 0.02 5.21 7.14
N TYR A 338 1.09 5.76 6.59
CA TYR A 338 2.11 6.46 7.38
C TYR A 338 2.16 7.95 7.06
N ASN A 339 2.68 8.73 8.01
CA ASN A 339 2.86 10.18 7.88
C ASN A 339 1.57 10.93 7.55
N ASP A 340 0.42 10.53 8.11
CA ASP A 340 -0.80 11.34 7.98
C ASP A 340 -0.59 12.74 8.58
N GLY A 341 -1.30 13.74 8.06
CA GLY A 341 -1.13 15.13 8.50
C GLY A 341 0.20 15.82 8.16
N LEU A 342 1.17 15.14 7.54
CA LEU A 342 2.42 15.76 7.07
C LEU A 342 2.36 16.12 5.57
N GLY A 343 2.66 17.38 5.22
CA GLY A 343 2.88 17.82 3.83
C GLY A 343 1.80 18.75 3.29
N SER A 344 2.23 19.65 2.40
CA SER A 344 1.37 20.62 1.72
C SER A 344 0.58 19.93 0.60
N TYR A 345 -0.69 19.60 0.85
CA TYR A 345 -1.60 19.32 -0.26
C TYR A 345 -2.10 20.66 -0.83
N SER A 346 -2.11 20.81 -2.15
CA SER A 346 -2.49 22.07 -2.81
C SER A 346 -3.94 22.50 -2.54
N ASP A 347 -4.78 21.58 -2.07
CA ASP A 347 -6.16 21.84 -1.64
C ASP A 347 -6.33 22.09 -0.13
N CYS A 348 -5.26 21.96 0.66
CA CYS A 348 -5.35 22.17 2.10
C CYS A 348 -5.37 23.67 2.39
N THR A 349 -6.59 24.20 2.51
CA THR A 349 -6.88 25.62 2.80
C THR A 349 -6.45 26.10 4.19
N HIS A 350 -5.63 25.32 4.91
CA HIS A 350 -5.13 25.62 6.27
C HIS A 350 -3.60 25.82 6.32
N ALA A 351 -2.92 26.02 5.19
CA ALA A 351 -1.49 26.28 5.18
C ALA A 351 -1.14 27.63 5.83
N THR A 352 -0.60 27.59 7.05
CA THR A 352 0.28 28.64 7.58
C THR A 352 1.72 28.14 7.59
N PRO A 353 2.74 29.01 7.48
CA PRO A 353 4.10 28.63 7.07
C PRO A 353 4.87 27.75 8.07
N THR A 354 4.28 27.47 9.22
CA THR A 354 4.95 26.78 10.34
C THR A 354 4.42 25.37 10.61
N TYR A 355 3.24 24.97 10.10
CA TYR A 355 2.80 23.55 10.08
C TYR A 355 1.85 23.29 8.89
N ALA A 356 2.35 22.61 7.86
CA ALA A 356 1.62 22.20 6.66
C ALA A 356 0.80 20.92 6.92
N ASN A 357 -0.23 21.00 7.76
CA ASN A 357 -1.09 19.88 8.11
C ASN A 357 -2.49 20.05 7.49
N CYS A 358 -2.98 19.02 6.82
CA CYS A 358 -4.35 18.94 6.31
C CYS A 358 -5.40 18.67 7.41
N GLY A 359 -4.99 18.67 8.69
CA GLY A 359 -5.84 18.43 9.86
C GLY A 359 -5.69 17.03 10.47
N GLY A 360 -4.71 16.24 10.02
CA GLY A 360 -4.41 14.92 10.56
C GLY A 360 -3.83 14.98 11.97
N ASP A 361 -4.07 13.93 12.75
CA ASP A 361 -3.66 13.77 14.15
C ASP A 361 -2.45 12.83 14.33
N TYR A 362 -1.83 12.39 13.23
CA TYR A 362 -0.62 11.54 13.21
C TYR A 362 -0.84 10.13 13.78
N ALA A 363 -2.09 9.76 14.06
CA ALA A 363 -2.41 8.53 14.79
C ALA A 363 -2.70 7.36 13.85
N ALA A 364 -2.36 6.16 14.32
CA ALA A 364 -2.76 4.92 13.64
C ALA A 364 -4.29 4.76 13.66
N ARG A 365 -4.87 4.51 12.49
CA ARG A 365 -6.32 4.37 12.29
C ARG A 365 -6.62 3.24 11.32
N LEU A 366 -7.71 2.53 11.58
CA LEU A 366 -8.32 1.61 10.63
C LEU A 366 -9.41 2.35 9.86
N PHE A 367 -9.35 2.31 8.53
CA PHE A 367 -10.43 2.78 7.67
C PHE A 367 -11.23 1.60 7.13
N VAL A 368 -12.55 1.76 7.21
CA VAL A 368 -13.55 0.90 6.56
C VAL A 368 -14.30 1.78 5.57
N ILE A 369 -14.26 1.40 4.31
CA ILE A 369 -14.69 2.22 3.18
C ILE A 369 -15.71 1.41 2.39
N ASN A 370 -16.80 2.03 1.97
CA ASN A 370 -17.76 1.36 1.09
C ASN A 370 -17.09 1.09 -0.27
N ALA A 371 -17.04 -0.18 -0.69
CA ALA A 371 -16.23 -0.60 -1.82
C ALA A 371 -16.69 0.01 -3.17
N ILE A 372 -17.97 0.30 -3.32
CA ILE A 372 -18.55 0.83 -4.57
C ILE A 372 -18.47 2.36 -4.64
N THR A 373 -18.73 3.04 -3.52
CA THR A 373 -18.87 4.50 -3.51
C THR A 373 -17.63 5.25 -3.04
N GLY A 374 -16.69 4.56 -2.39
CA GLY A 374 -15.53 5.18 -1.76
C GLY A 374 -15.86 6.01 -0.52
N GLN A 375 -17.11 6.00 -0.06
CA GLN A 375 -17.51 6.75 1.14
C GLN A 375 -17.08 6.03 2.42
N LEU A 376 -16.75 6.82 3.43
CA LEU A 376 -16.33 6.29 4.72
C LEU A 376 -17.49 5.62 5.43
N VAL A 377 -17.32 4.34 5.78
CA VAL A 377 -18.23 3.60 6.66
C VAL A 377 -17.80 3.79 8.11
N LYS A 378 -16.52 3.61 8.41
CA LYS A 378 -15.99 3.78 9.77
C LYS A 378 -14.51 4.17 9.74
N SER A 379 -14.11 5.05 10.65
CA SER A 379 -12.71 5.29 11.01
C SER A 379 -12.54 4.95 12.49
N ILE A 380 -11.70 3.96 12.80
CA ILE A 380 -11.44 3.53 14.17
C ILE A 380 -10.03 3.95 14.53
N LYS A 381 -9.89 4.89 15.48
CA LYS A 381 -8.60 5.32 16.00
C LYS A 381 -8.02 4.24 16.91
N ALA A 382 -6.80 3.80 16.61
CA ALA A 382 -6.02 3.00 17.54
C ALA A 382 -5.65 3.85 18.76
N GLY A 383 -5.48 3.22 19.91
CA GLY A 383 -5.01 3.93 21.11
C GLY A 383 -3.58 4.44 20.97
N GLY A 384 -3.05 5.00 22.06
CA GLY A 384 -1.67 5.48 22.13
C GLY A 384 -1.49 6.96 21.77
N SER A 385 -0.25 7.41 21.86
CA SER A 385 0.16 8.79 21.62
C SER A 385 0.84 8.91 20.27
N ALA A 386 0.52 9.96 19.52
CA ALA A 386 1.23 10.32 18.29
C ALA A 386 1.38 11.83 18.20
N THR A 387 2.46 12.28 17.57
CA THR A 387 2.76 13.71 17.36
C THR A 387 3.41 13.90 16.00
N ALA A 388 3.51 15.15 15.53
CA ALA A 388 4.23 15.44 14.28
C ALA A 388 5.70 14.97 14.30
N ALA A 389 6.36 14.99 15.47
CA ALA A 389 7.75 14.55 15.61
C ALA A 389 7.89 13.02 15.72
N GLN A 390 6.82 12.35 16.14
CA GLN A 390 6.74 10.90 16.34
C GLN A 390 5.40 10.42 15.77
N PRO A 391 5.24 10.48 14.43
CA PRO A 391 4.01 10.05 13.80
C PRO A 391 3.87 8.54 13.96
N ASN A 392 2.64 8.08 14.10
CA ASN A 392 2.29 6.68 14.03
C ASN A 392 1.54 6.42 12.71
N GLY A 393 1.20 5.17 12.46
CA GLY A 393 0.39 4.79 11.31
C GLY A 393 0.08 3.32 11.37
N LEU A 394 -1.17 2.97 11.04
CA LEU A 394 -1.59 1.59 11.05
C LEU A 394 -1.08 0.91 9.77
N SER A 395 -0.40 -0.21 9.95
CA SER A 395 0.13 -1.04 8.87
C SER A 395 -0.94 -2.00 8.36
N THR A 396 -0.51 -3.08 7.72
CA THR A 396 -1.39 -3.99 7.01
C THR A 396 -2.36 -4.75 7.92
N PRO A 397 -3.69 -4.66 7.69
CA PRO A 397 -4.68 -5.36 8.50
C PRO A 397 -4.90 -6.82 8.06
N ALA A 398 -5.29 -7.67 9.02
CA ALA A 398 -5.90 -8.98 8.81
C ALA A 398 -7.35 -8.96 9.31
N ALA A 399 -8.32 -9.13 8.42
CA ALA A 399 -9.75 -9.17 8.75
C ALA A 399 -10.24 -10.61 8.92
N ILE A 400 -11.08 -10.84 9.94
CA ILE A 400 -11.52 -12.15 10.39
C ILE A 400 -13.03 -12.13 10.61
N ASP A 401 -13.72 -13.09 9.99
CA ASP A 401 -15.07 -13.51 10.33
C ASP A 401 -15.00 -14.43 11.55
N THR A 402 -15.64 -14.03 12.64
CA THR A 402 -15.55 -14.74 13.92
C THR A 402 -16.69 -15.72 14.18
N ASN A 403 -17.78 -15.63 13.42
CA ASN A 403 -18.98 -16.44 13.62
C ASN A 403 -19.31 -17.36 12.42
N GLY A 404 -18.59 -17.22 11.30
CA GLY A 404 -18.72 -18.02 10.10
C GLY A 404 -19.91 -17.63 9.20
N ASP A 405 -20.46 -16.42 9.34
CA ASP A 405 -21.58 -15.95 8.52
C ASP A 405 -21.16 -15.32 7.18
N GLY A 406 -19.85 -15.23 6.92
CA GLY A 406 -19.28 -14.64 5.72
C GLY A 406 -19.15 -13.11 5.76
N LEU A 407 -19.28 -12.51 6.95
CA LEU A 407 -19.05 -11.10 7.26
C LEU A 407 -17.88 -10.97 8.24
N VAL A 408 -16.99 -10.01 8.00
CA VAL A 408 -15.86 -9.79 8.92
C VAL A 408 -16.30 -8.99 10.14
N ASP A 409 -15.87 -9.44 11.32
CA ASP A 409 -16.21 -8.83 12.61
C ASP A 409 -15.00 -8.15 13.26
N ARG A 410 -13.81 -8.70 13.00
CA ARG A 410 -12.59 -8.38 13.74
C ARG A 410 -11.45 -8.10 12.79
N VAL A 411 -10.62 -7.13 13.16
CA VAL A 411 -9.38 -6.83 12.43
C VAL A 411 -8.21 -6.82 13.41
N TYR A 412 -7.09 -7.39 13.00
CA TYR A 412 -5.81 -7.25 13.68
C TYR A 412 -4.83 -6.48 12.80
N ALA A 413 -4.12 -5.50 13.36
CA ALA A 413 -3.11 -4.75 12.62
C ALA A 413 -2.03 -4.21 13.55
N GLY A 414 -0.78 -4.25 13.09
CA GLY A 414 0.34 -3.60 13.76
C GLY A 414 0.43 -2.11 13.42
N ASP A 415 1.23 -1.38 14.20
CA ASP A 415 1.56 0.01 13.92
C ASP A 415 3.09 0.28 13.99
N LEU A 416 3.49 1.48 13.57
CA LEU A 416 4.89 1.90 13.59
C LEU A 416 5.48 2.03 15.00
N ASN A 417 4.64 2.15 16.02
CA ASN A 417 5.05 2.17 17.43
C ASN A 417 5.18 0.76 18.04
N GLY A 418 4.96 -0.29 17.26
CA GLY A 418 5.13 -1.67 17.70
C GLY A 418 3.98 -2.21 18.54
N THR A 419 2.80 -1.61 18.42
CA THR A 419 1.59 -2.15 19.06
C THR A 419 0.79 -2.97 18.06
N MET A 420 0.50 -4.22 18.43
CA MET A 420 -0.47 -5.06 17.75
C MET A 420 -1.86 -4.75 18.30
N TRP A 421 -2.74 -4.27 17.44
CA TRP A 421 -4.10 -3.86 17.79
C TRP A 421 -5.12 -4.92 17.37
N LYS A 422 -6.17 -5.04 18.18
CA LYS A 422 -7.44 -5.70 17.84
C LYS A 422 -8.51 -4.63 17.66
N PHE A 423 -9.23 -4.68 16.56
CA PHE A 423 -10.37 -3.82 16.26
C PHE A 423 -11.64 -4.66 16.21
N ASP A 424 -12.69 -4.17 16.86
CA ASP A 424 -14.05 -4.70 16.76
C ASP A 424 -14.82 -3.81 15.77
N LEU A 425 -15.20 -4.38 14.63
CA LEU A 425 -15.86 -3.62 13.55
C LEU A 425 -17.30 -3.27 13.91
N SER A 426 -17.98 -4.11 14.69
CA SER A 426 -19.35 -3.87 15.15
C SER A 426 -19.38 -2.71 16.16
N ALA A 427 -18.58 -2.81 17.23
CA ALA A 427 -18.50 -1.82 18.29
C ALA A 427 -17.75 -0.56 17.85
N GLY A 428 -16.89 -0.64 16.84
CA GLY A 428 -16.03 0.46 16.41
C GLY A 428 -14.96 0.82 17.43
N THR A 429 -14.43 -0.17 18.15
CA THR A 429 -13.44 0.01 19.22
C THR A 429 -12.10 -0.63 18.85
N SER A 430 -11.04 -0.19 19.52
CA SER A 430 -9.70 -0.79 19.41
C SER A 430 -9.18 -1.17 20.79
N THR A 431 -8.42 -2.26 20.88
CA THR A 431 -7.73 -2.74 22.09
C THR A 431 -6.31 -3.15 21.74
N ALA A 432 -5.32 -2.73 22.52
CA ALA A 432 -3.95 -3.20 22.36
C ALA A 432 -3.84 -4.65 22.84
N LEU A 433 -3.37 -5.57 21.99
CA LEU A 433 -3.05 -6.94 22.38
C LEU A 433 -1.67 -7.02 23.00
N LEU A 434 -0.69 -6.39 22.35
CA LEU A 434 0.69 -6.34 22.81
C LEU A 434 1.37 -5.10 22.25
N THR A 435 2.06 -4.34 23.10
CA THR A 435 3.11 -3.40 22.67
C THR A 435 4.44 -4.08 22.88
N THR A 436 5.25 -4.17 21.82
CA THR A 436 6.54 -4.86 21.85
C THR A 436 7.53 -4.16 22.79
N SER A 437 8.50 -4.92 23.30
CA SER A 437 9.57 -4.41 24.15
C SER A 437 10.90 -5.04 23.74
N PRO A 438 11.83 -4.29 23.12
CA PRO A 438 11.70 -2.87 22.76
C PRO A 438 10.55 -2.61 21.78
N ALA A 439 9.99 -1.40 21.82
CA ALA A 439 8.97 -0.98 20.88
C ALA A 439 9.57 -0.91 19.48
N GLN A 440 9.09 -1.77 18.58
CA GLN A 440 9.59 -1.90 17.21
C GLN A 440 8.41 -2.00 16.24
N ALA A 441 8.47 -1.23 15.16
CA ALA A 441 7.43 -1.17 14.13
C ALA A 441 6.99 -2.56 13.65
N ILE A 442 5.68 -2.70 13.38
CA ILE A 442 5.08 -3.90 12.81
C ILE A 442 4.47 -3.50 11.48
N THR A 443 5.16 -3.75 10.37
CA THR A 443 4.74 -3.31 9.03
C THR A 443 4.02 -4.40 8.22
N THR A 444 4.21 -5.67 8.58
CA THR A 444 3.65 -6.82 7.87
C THR A 444 2.28 -7.22 8.41
N THR A 445 1.50 -7.92 7.57
CA THR A 445 0.21 -8.48 7.96
C THR A 445 0.38 -9.53 9.07
N PRO A 446 -0.39 -9.48 10.16
CA PRO A 446 -0.39 -10.57 11.12
C PRO A 446 -1.03 -11.83 10.53
N ALA A 447 -0.48 -13.00 10.83
CA ALA A 447 -1.09 -14.29 10.53
C ALA A 447 -1.98 -14.72 11.70
N VAL A 448 -3.26 -14.98 11.43
CA VAL A 448 -4.26 -15.29 12.45
C VAL A 448 -4.77 -16.71 12.26
N ALA A 449 -4.78 -17.51 13.33
CA ALA A 449 -5.29 -18.86 13.32
C ALA A 449 -6.20 -19.11 14.54
N ILE A 450 -7.16 -20.02 14.42
CA ILE A 450 -7.97 -20.44 15.57
C ILE A 450 -7.07 -21.14 16.59
N HIS A 451 -7.17 -20.72 17.85
CA HIS A 451 -6.42 -21.35 18.94
C HIS A 451 -7.15 -22.63 19.42
N PRO A 452 -6.44 -23.74 19.75
CA PRO A 452 -7.07 -24.99 20.21
C PRO A 452 -7.94 -24.84 21.46
N GLU A 453 -7.64 -23.87 22.32
CA GLU A 453 -8.42 -23.56 23.53
C GLU A 453 -9.47 -22.43 23.31
N GLY A 454 -9.75 -22.09 22.05
CA GLY A 454 -10.68 -21.02 21.66
C GLY A 454 -10.03 -19.64 21.57
N GLY A 455 -10.67 -18.75 20.82
CA GLY A 455 -10.07 -17.47 20.41
C GLY A 455 -9.06 -17.65 19.26
N TYR A 456 -8.10 -16.74 19.16
CA TYR A 456 -7.19 -16.68 18.01
C TYR A 456 -5.74 -16.54 18.44
N MET A 457 -4.84 -17.27 17.77
CA MET A 457 -3.41 -17.01 17.81
C MET A 457 -3.07 -15.98 16.74
N VAL A 458 -2.53 -14.83 17.16
CA VAL A 458 -2.12 -13.71 16.30
C VAL A 458 -0.59 -13.71 16.23
N ASN A 459 -0.05 -14.08 15.08
CA ASN A 459 1.39 -14.16 14.86
C ASN A 459 1.86 -12.98 14.01
N PHE A 460 2.95 -12.33 14.40
CA PHE A 460 3.49 -11.17 13.67
C PHE A 460 4.98 -11.01 13.92
N ALA A 461 5.65 -10.29 13.05
CA ALA A 461 7.07 -9.95 13.19
C ALA A 461 7.28 -8.43 13.24
N THR A 462 8.27 -7.99 14.00
CA THR A 462 8.72 -6.60 14.00
C THR A 462 9.70 -6.36 12.85
N GLY A 463 9.70 -5.15 12.30
CA GLY A 463 10.56 -4.76 11.19
C GLY A 463 9.96 -3.62 10.37
N LYS A 464 10.84 -2.81 9.78
CA LYS A 464 10.49 -1.76 8.82
C LYS A 464 11.62 -1.58 7.81
N MET A 465 11.25 -1.15 6.60
CA MET A 465 12.16 -0.76 5.51
C MET A 465 11.59 0.49 4.84
N LEU A 466 11.63 1.61 5.56
CA LEU A 466 10.98 2.87 5.16
C LEU A 466 11.97 4.00 4.89
N VAL A 467 13.16 3.94 5.50
CA VAL A 467 14.23 4.94 5.31
C VAL A 467 15.57 4.27 5.04
N THR A 468 16.50 4.97 4.39
CA THR A 468 17.85 4.46 4.08
C THR A 468 18.57 3.89 5.30
N ALA A 469 18.40 4.48 6.49
CA ALA A 469 18.99 4.00 7.74
C ALA A 469 18.57 2.55 8.08
N ASP A 470 17.38 2.13 7.66
CA ASP A 470 16.84 0.78 7.93
C ASP A 470 17.66 -0.30 7.20
N THR A 471 18.29 0.03 6.07
CA THR A 471 19.12 -0.92 5.30
C THR A 471 20.40 -1.35 6.03
N THR A 472 20.82 -0.57 7.03
CA THR A 472 22.04 -0.79 7.81
C THR A 472 21.75 -1.05 9.29
N ASP A 473 20.47 -1.09 9.69
CA ASP A 473 20.09 -1.39 11.06
C ASP A 473 20.43 -2.86 11.38
N SER A 474 21.18 -3.06 12.45
CA SER A 474 21.60 -4.38 12.94
C SER A 474 20.88 -4.78 14.23
N SER A 475 19.84 -4.04 14.61
CA SER A 475 18.98 -4.36 15.74
C SER A 475 18.32 -5.72 15.57
N VAL A 476 18.18 -6.46 16.68
CA VAL A 476 17.47 -7.73 16.68
C VAL A 476 15.96 -7.47 16.56
N HIS A 477 15.31 -8.10 15.59
CA HIS A 477 13.87 -8.13 15.43
C HIS A 477 13.27 -9.44 15.95
N TYR A 478 11.96 -9.43 16.24
CA TYR A 478 11.30 -10.55 16.92
C TYR A 478 10.04 -10.98 16.17
N ALA A 479 9.79 -12.30 16.17
CA ALA A 479 8.49 -12.87 15.86
C ALA A 479 7.72 -13.13 17.17
N TYR A 480 6.43 -12.83 17.17
CA TYR A 480 5.53 -12.96 18.29
C TYR A 480 4.37 -13.88 17.91
N GLY A 481 3.91 -14.70 18.85
CA GLY A 481 2.61 -15.37 18.82
C GLY A 481 1.81 -14.94 20.04
N VAL A 482 0.74 -14.18 19.83
CA VAL A 482 -0.09 -13.62 20.91
C VAL A 482 -1.47 -14.24 20.85
N TRP A 483 -1.87 -14.88 21.94
CA TRP A 483 -3.20 -15.44 22.04
C TRP A 483 -4.22 -14.36 22.44
N ASP A 484 -5.22 -14.12 21.59
CA ASP A 484 -6.44 -13.39 21.90
C ASP A 484 -7.55 -14.38 22.31
N PRO A 485 -7.77 -14.61 23.61
CA PRO A 485 -8.67 -15.66 24.06
C PRO A 485 -10.14 -15.24 23.96
N ALA A 486 -11.03 -16.23 23.77
CA ALA A 486 -12.49 -16.00 23.80
C ALA A 486 -12.99 -15.51 25.18
N THR A 487 -12.30 -15.92 26.24
CA THR A 487 -12.55 -15.49 27.62
C THR A 487 -11.27 -14.90 28.20
N ALA A 488 -11.35 -13.75 28.87
CA ALA A 488 -10.20 -13.11 29.49
C ALA A 488 -9.45 -14.09 30.41
N ARG A 489 -8.12 -14.15 30.29
CA ARG A 489 -7.24 -14.98 31.12
C ARG A 489 -6.24 -14.11 31.89
N SER A 490 -5.81 -14.62 33.05
CA SER A 490 -4.94 -13.89 33.99
C SER A 490 -3.45 -13.99 33.67
N ASN A 491 -3.03 -14.92 32.81
CA ASN A 491 -1.63 -15.09 32.46
C ASN A 491 -1.25 -14.19 31.26
N ALA A 492 -0.45 -13.16 31.53
CA ALA A 492 0.03 -12.22 30.52
C ALA A 492 1.55 -12.33 30.27
N ALA A 493 2.22 -13.34 30.82
CA ALA A 493 3.66 -13.50 30.66
C ALA A 493 4.00 -14.05 29.27
N MET A 494 4.82 -13.31 28.53
CA MET A 494 5.40 -13.79 27.28
C MET A 494 6.41 -14.89 27.56
N LEU A 495 6.27 -16.03 26.89
CA LEU A 495 7.28 -17.08 26.88
C LEU A 495 8.24 -16.80 25.73
N THR A 496 9.48 -16.44 26.04
CA THR A 496 10.52 -16.25 25.03
C THR A 496 11.14 -17.61 24.68
N GLN A 497 11.13 -17.95 23.41
CA GLN A 497 11.89 -19.07 22.85
C GLN A 497 12.82 -18.50 21.79
N THR A 498 14.12 -18.74 21.94
CA THR A 498 15.10 -18.41 20.90
C THR A 498 15.10 -19.55 19.90
N LEU A 499 14.74 -19.27 18.64
CA LEU A 499 14.83 -20.22 17.54
C LEU A 499 16.29 -20.54 17.18
#